data_AF-A0A831PKP5-F1
#
_entry.id   AF-A0A831PKP5-F1
#
_cell.length_a   1.000
_cell.length_b   1.000
_cell.length_c   1.000
_cell.angle_alpha   90.00
_cell.angle_beta   90.00
_cell.angle_gamma   90.00
#
_symmetry.space_group_name_H-M   'P 1'
#
loop_
_entity.id
_entity.type
_entity.pdbx_description
1 polymer ?
#
loop_
_entity_poly.entity_id
_entity_poly.type
_entity_poly.pdbx_seq_one_letter_code
_entity_poly.pdbx_strand_id
1 'polypeptide(L)'
;MAAELDHVVKVIDGGAEFEKSESGKLLLRIRITAEVGGVRRDYTITYGRYGTNATMGFAVTRADAPSGKEADAERFSALIEALTGKKPRIRRKSDGTIELVCGRKHLDGFKRYVELADAIERWLEETRR
;
A
#
# COMPACT_ATOMS: atom_id res chain seq x y z
N MET A 1 -24.94 -3.87 15.49
CA MET A 1 -24.77 -4.98 14.53
C MET A 1 -23.58 -4.62 13.65
N ALA A 2 -22.40 -5.15 13.97
CA ALA A 2 -21.24 -5.02 13.09
C ALA A 2 -21.50 -5.93 11.89
N ALA A 3 -21.66 -5.37 10.70
CA ALA A 3 -21.65 -6.17 9.49
C ALA A 3 -20.22 -6.67 9.31
N GLU A 4 -19.98 -7.93 9.68
CA GLU A 4 -18.90 -8.74 9.13
C GLU A 4 -19.20 -8.90 7.63
N LEU A 5 -18.91 -7.87 6.85
CA LEU A 5 -18.62 -8.07 5.45
C LEU A 5 -17.21 -8.63 5.43
N ASP A 6 -17.08 -9.95 5.39
CA ASP A 6 -15.90 -10.61 4.84
C ASP A 6 -15.62 -9.93 3.50
N HIS A 7 -14.71 -8.95 3.49
CA HIS A 7 -14.30 -8.29 2.27
C HIS A 7 -13.56 -9.34 1.46
N VAL A 8 -14.27 -10.04 0.58
CA VAL A 8 -13.66 -10.98 -0.36
C VAL A 8 -12.65 -10.17 -1.16
N VAL A 9 -11.37 -10.47 -0.94
CA VAL A 9 -10.25 -9.86 -1.63
C VAL A 9 -9.88 -10.77 -2.79
N LYS A 10 -10.02 -10.28 -4.01
CA LYS A 10 -9.56 -10.95 -5.22
C LYS A 10 -8.49 -10.10 -5.89
N VAL A 11 -7.23 -10.53 -5.81
CA VAL A 11 -6.14 -9.90 -6.56
C VAL A 11 -6.25 -10.30 -8.03
N ILE A 12 -6.13 -9.33 -8.91
CA ILE A 12 -6.21 -9.48 -10.37
C ILE A 12 -4.82 -9.34 -10.99
N ASP A 13 -4.05 -8.35 -10.54
CA ASP A 13 -2.72 -8.05 -11.07
C ASP A 13 -1.87 -7.35 -9.99
N GLY A 14 -0.54 -7.46 -10.13
CA GLY A 14 0.43 -6.95 -9.18
C GLY A 14 1.75 -6.60 -9.85
N GLY A 15 2.31 -5.44 -9.51
CA GLY A 15 3.58 -5.01 -10.08
C GLY A 15 4.32 -4.03 -9.18
N ALA A 16 5.65 -3.99 -9.36
CA ALA A 16 6.53 -3.09 -8.65
C ALA A 16 7.41 -2.32 -9.64
N GLU A 17 7.50 -1.01 -9.47
CA GLU A 17 8.31 -0.11 -10.29
C GLU A 17 9.15 0.82 -9.40
N PHE A 18 10.26 1.29 -9.95
CA PHE A 18 11.13 2.26 -9.29
C PHE A 18 10.86 3.66 -9.80
N GLU A 19 10.82 4.62 -8.88
CA GLU A 19 10.67 6.05 -9.19
C GLU A 19 11.73 6.85 -8.45
N LYS A 20 12.09 8.03 -8.96
CA LYS A 20 12.92 8.98 -8.22
C LYS A 20 12.04 10.07 -7.63
N SER A 21 12.20 10.33 -6.33
CA SER A 21 11.60 11.51 -5.71
C SER A 21 12.20 12.79 -6.28
N GLU A 22 11.57 13.94 -6.02
CA GLU A 22 12.12 15.27 -6.36
C GLU A 22 13.52 15.52 -5.79
N SER A 23 13.85 14.86 -4.67
CA SER A 23 15.16 14.90 -4.02
C SER A 23 16.16 13.85 -4.56
N GLY A 24 15.81 13.15 -5.64
CA GLY A 24 16.64 12.12 -6.28
C GLY A 24 16.71 10.80 -5.49
N LYS A 25 15.86 10.59 -4.48
CA LYS A 25 15.84 9.35 -3.70
C LYS A 25 15.07 8.27 -4.46
N LEU A 26 15.60 7.06 -4.46
CA LEU A 26 14.95 5.91 -5.07
C LEU A 26 13.73 5.49 -4.23
N LEU A 27 12.56 5.48 -4.84
CA LEU A 27 11.29 5.03 -4.30
C LEU A 27 10.88 3.72 -4.95
N LEU A 28 10.18 2.88 -4.20
CA LEU A 28 9.56 1.66 -4.68
C LEU A 28 8.06 1.85 -4.71
N ARG A 29 7.45 1.82 -5.89
CA ARG A 29 6.00 1.90 -6.04
C ARG A 29 5.46 0.51 -6.34
N ILE A 30 4.56 0.04 -5.49
CA ILE A 30 3.84 -1.21 -5.65
C ILE A 30 2.42 -0.87 -6.09
N ARG A 31 1.98 -1.44 -7.21
CA ARG A 31 0.63 -1.34 -7.75
C ARG A 31 -0.05 -2.70 -7.67
N ILE A 32 -1.27 -2.73 -7.19
CA ILE A 32 -2.05 -3.96 -7.03
C ILE A 32 -3.46 -3.67 -7.53
N THR A 33 -3.88 -4.37 -8.57
CA THR A 33 -5.27 -4.35 -9.02
C THR A 33 -6.02 -5.44 -8.27
N ALA A 34 -7.03 -5.06 -7.51
CA ALA A 34 -7.84 -6.00 -6.76
C ALA A 34 -9.31 -5.60 -6.72
N GLU A 35 -10.16 -6.59 -6.52
CA GLU A 35 -11.55 -6.40 -6.14
C GLU A 35 -11.70 -6.65 -4.64
N VAL A 36 -12.27 -5.68 -3.94
CA VAL A 36 -12.51 -5.77 -2.49
C VAL A 36 -13.98 -5.49 -2.23
N GLY A 37 -14.73 -6.51 -1.81
CA GLY A 37 -16.17 -6.40 -1.57
C GLY A 37 -16.96 -5.96 -2.81
N GLY A 38 -16.63 -6.52 -3.98
CA GLY A 38 -17.30 -6.23 -5.25
C GLY A 38 -16.86 -4.94 -5.95
N VAL A 39 -15.85 -4.23 -5.41
CA VAL A 39 -15.32 -3.00 -6.01
C VAL A 39 -13.91 -3.23 -6.52
N ARG A 40 -13.74 -3.21 -7.85
CA ARG A 40 -12.43 -3.30 -8.51
C ARG A 40 -11.71 -1.95 -8.50
N ARG A 41 -10.47 -1.93 -8.02
CA ARG A 41 -9.61 -0.74 -7.97
C ARG A 41 -8.13 -1.09 -8.17
N ASP A 42 -7.39 -0.07 -8.58
CA ASP A 42 -5.93 -0.08 -8.61
C ASP A 42 -5.40 0.63 -7.36
N TYR A 43 -4.77 -0.14 -6.50
CA TYR A 43 -4.21 0.29 -5.24
C TYR A 43 -2.71 0.53 -5.40
N THR A 44 -2.23 1.68 -4.94
CA THR A 44 -0.82 2.06 -5.08
C THR A 44 -0.22 2.40 -3.72
N ILE A 45 0.93 1.80 -3.41
CA ILE A 45 1.74 2.10 -2.22
C ILE A 45 3.13 2.53 -2.68
N THR A 46 3.60 3.69 -2.23
CA THR A 46 4.94 4.17 -2.54
C THR A 46 5.82 4.11 -1.29
N TYR A 47 6.84 3.24 -1.32
CA TYR A 47 7.85 3.06 -0.29
C TYR A 47 9.06 3.96 -0.52
N GLY A 48 9.56 4.52 0.58
CA GLY A 48 10.72 5.37 0.65
C GLY A 48 11.53 5.12 1.93
N ARG A 49 12.67 5.81 2.03
CA ARG A 49 13.49 5.87 3.24
C ARG A 49 13.30 7.22 3.94
N TYR A 50 12.95 7.18 5.22
CA TYR A 50 12.62 8.35 6.02
C TYR A 50 13.39 8.37 7.34
N GLY A 51 13.72 9.58 7.82
CA GLY A 51 14.49 9.76 9.06
C GLY A 51 15.82 9.00 9.03
N THR A 52 16.05 8.17 10.03
CA THR A 52 17.22 7.28 10.20
C THR A 52 17.11 6.01 9.33
N ASN A 53 16.86 6.16 8.03
CA ASN A 53 16.73 5.08 7.05
C ASN A 53 15.55 4.09 7.28
N ALA A 54 14.49 4.55 7.96
CA ALA A 54 13.29 3.75 8.18
C ALA A 54 12.54 3.49 6.87
N THR A 55 12.16 2.24 6.62
CA THR A 55 11.27 1.86 5.52
C THR A 55 9.83 2.26 5.84
N MET A 56 9.28 3.20 5.08
CA MET A 56 7.87 3.57 5.17
C MET A 56 7.25 3.66 3.78
N GLY A 57 6.04 3.15 3.65
CA GLY A 57 5.19 3.21 2.48
C GLY A 57 3.96 4.04 2.76
N PHE A 58 3.57 4.85 1.78
CA PHE A 58 2.41 5.72 1.87
C PHE A 58 1.46 5.42 0.71
N ALA A 59 0.18 5.36 1.04
CA ALA A 59 -0.91 5.18 0.11
C ALA A 59 -1.94 6.27 0.37
N VAL A 60 -2.30 7.03 -0.67
CA VAL A 60 -3.33 8.07 -0.60
C VAL A 60 -4.59 7.53 -1.24
N THR A 61 -5.70 7.57 -0.51
CA THR A 61 -7.01 7.14 -1.02
C THR A 61 -7.55 8.17 -1.99
N ARG A 62 -8.25 7.70 -3.03
CA ARG A 62 -8.81 8.60 -4.03
C ARG A 62 -9.93 9.45 -3.46
N ALA A 63 -9.88 10.75 -3.74
CA ALA A 63 -10.87 11.71 -3.25
C ALA A 63 -12.26 11.51 -3.87
N ASP A 64 -12.30 10.92 -5.07
CA ASP A 64 -13.45 10.71 -5.95
C ASP A 64 -14.02 9.27 -5.89
N ALA A 65 -13.64 8.48 -4.87
CA ALA A 65 -14.20 7.15 -4.72
C ALA A 65 -15.73 7.23 -4.52
N PRO A 66 -16.53 6.42 -5.25
CA PRO A 66 -18.00 6.52 -5.26
C PRO A 66 -18.66 6.23 -3.91
N SER A 67 -17.93 5.61 -2.97
CA SER A 67 -18.39 5.34 -1.60
C SER A 67 -17.74 6.29 -0.56
N GLY A 68 -17.05 7.33 -1.00
CA GLY A 68 -16.27 8.22 -0.13
C GLY A 68 -14.86 7.71 0.17
N LYS A 69 -14.04 8.61 0.73
CA LYS A 69 -12.60 8.38 1.00
C LYS A 69 -12.39 7.35 2.10
N GLU A 70 -13.26 7.34 3.11
CA GLU A 70 -13.20 6.44 4.26
C GLU A 70 -13.42 4.98 3.84
N ALA A 71 -14.45 4.71 3.03
CA ALA A 71 -14.72 3.36 2.53
C ALA A 71 -13.60 2.86 1.59
N ASP A 72 -12.98 3.75 0.81
CA ASP A 72 -11.80 3.41 0.02
C ASP A 72 -10.59 3.06 0.91
N ALA A 73 -10.38 3.83 1.98
CA ALA A 73 -9.34 3.57 2.97
C ALA A 73 -9.51 2.22 3.66
N GLU A 74 -10.74 1.87 4.05
CA GLU A 74 -11.07 0.59 4.67
C GLU A 74 -10.81 -0.58 3.73
N ARG A 75 -11.25 -0.48 2.47
CA ARG A 75 -10.97 -1.52 1.46
C ARG A 75 -9.48 -1.72 1.23
N PHE A 76 -8.72 -0.62 1.12
CA PHE A 76 -7.27 -0.71 0.96
C PHE A 76 -6.61 -1.30 2.22
N SER A 77 -7.09 -0.92 3.40
CA SER A 77 -6.61 -1.49 4.66
C SER A 77 -6.84 -3.01 4.71
N ALA A 78 -8.04 -3.47 4.32
CA ALA A 78 -8.38 -4.89 4.23
C ALA A 78 -7.51 -5.63 3.21
N LEU A 79 -7.24 -5.03 2.04
CA LEU A 79 -6.31 -5.60 1.06
C LEU A 79 -4.90 -5.78 1.65
N ILE A 80 -4.34 -4.75 2.27
CA ILE A 80 -2.99 -4.82 2.86
C ILE A 80 -2.96 -5.87 3.97
N GLU A 81 -3.98 -5.92 4.82
CA GLU A 81 -4.07 -6.92 5.88
C GLU A 81 -4.18 -8.35 5.33
N ALA A 82 -4.98 -8.57 4.28
CA ALA A 82 -5.10 -9.86 3.62
C ALA A 82 -3.77 -10.31 2.99
N LEU A 83 -3.04 -9.40 2.33
CA LEU A 83 -1.79 -9.74 1.63
C LEU A 83 -0.59 -9.89 2.58
N THR A 84 -0.55 -9.10 3.66
CA THR A 84 0.64 -9.01 4.52
C THR A 84 0.43 -9.63 5.90
N GLY A 85 -0.81 -9.93 6.29
CA GLY A 85 -1.20 -10.33 7.65
C GLY A 85 -1.04 -9.22 8.68
N LYS A 86 -0.90 -7.96 8.25
CA LYS A 86 -0.71 -6.79 9.11
C LYS A 86 -1.57 -5.63 8.65
N LYS A 87 -2.35 -5.08 9.57
CA LYS A 87 -3.18 -3.92 9.33
C LYS A 87 -2.33 -2.65 9.24
N PRO A 88 -2.47 -1.84 8.16
CA PRO A 88 -1.77 -0.57 8.04
C PRO A 88 -2.33 0.47 9.01
N ARG A 89 -1.54 1.51 9.30
CA ARG A 89 -2.01 2.62 10.12
C ARG A 89 -2.74 3.64 9.24
N ILE A 90 -4.00 3.90 9.52
CA ILE A 90 -4.78 4.94 8.85
C ILE A 90 -4.54 6.27 9.58
N ARG A 91 -4.23 7.33 8.83
CA ARG A 91 -4.08 8.70 9.32
C ARG A 91 -5.01 9.62 8.54
N ARG A 92 -5.78 10.42 9.26
CA ARG A 92 -6.56 11.52 8.69
C ARG A 92 -5.77 12.82 8.86
N LYS A 93 -5.47 13.49 7.76
CA LYS A 93 -4.82 14.79 7.74
C LYS A 93 -5.86 15.91 7.91
N SER A 94 -5.40 17.09 8.28
CA SER A 94 -6.25 18.27 8.50
C SER A 94 -6.96 18.77 7.23
N ASP A 95 -6.40 18.49 6.06
CA ASP A 95 -6.98 18.74 4.73
C ASP A 95 -8.07 17.72 4.33
N GLY A 96 -8.40 16.77 5.21
CA GLY A 96 -9.34 15.70 4.93
C GLY A 96 -8.79 14.59 4.01
N THR A 97 -7.47 14.57 3.77
CA THR A 97 -6.80 13.46 3.09
C THR A 97 -6.68 12.29 4.07
N ILE A 98 -7.04 11.09 3.61
CA ILE A 98 -6.81 9.85 4.35
C ILE A 98 -5.59 9.15 3.74
N GLU A 99 -4.63 8.86 4.60
CA GLU A 99 -3.36 8.25 4.25
C GLU A 99 -3.18 6.93 5.00
N LEU A 100 -2.84 5.88 4.28
CA LEU A 100 -2.44 4.60 4.84
C LEU A 100 -0.92 4.56 4.94
N VAL A 101 -0.43 4.22 6.13
CA VAL A 101 1.00 4.13 6.43
C VAL A 101 1.38 2.68 6.64
N CYS A 102 2.30 2.20 5.79
CA CYS A 102 2.85 0.86 5.80
C CYS A 102 4.31 0.89 6.24
N GLY A 103 4.64 0.31 7.40
CA GLY A 103 6.04 0.11 7.81
C GLY A 103 6.71 -1.12 7.16
N ARG A 104 7.97 -1.37 7.52
CA ARG A 104 8.79 -2.50 7.07
C ARG A 104 8.08 -3.86 7.08
N LYS A 105 7.32 -4.17 8.14
CA LYS A 105 6.59 -5.44 8.28
C LYS A 105 5.57 -5.70 7.15
N HIS A 106 4.97 -4.63 6.61
CA HIS A 106 4.05 -4.75 5.48
C HIS A 106 4.82 -5.04 4.19
N LEU A 107 5.96 -4.36 3.99
CA LEU A 107 6.83 -4.62 2.84
C LEU A 107 7.35 -6.06 2.83
N ASP A 108 7.75 -6.58 3.99
CA ASP A 108 8.15 -7.99 4.12
C ASP A 108 6.99 -8.96 3.85
N GLY A 109 5.75 -8.57 4.15
CA GLY A 109 4.57 -9.34 3.77
C GLY A 109 4.39 -9.43 2.25
N PHE A 110 4.63 -8.34 1.53
CA PHE A 110 4.55 -8.31 0.06
C PHE A 110 5.62 -9.18 -0.62
N LYS A 111 6.75 -9.47 0.03
CA LYS A 111 7.77 -10.39 -0.51
C LYS A 111 7.27 -11.83 -0.71
N ARG A 112 6.12 -12.19 -0.15
CA ARG A 112 5.50 -13.51 -0.38
C ARG A 112 5.02 -13.70 -1.82
N TYR A 113 4.85 -12.61 -2.55
CA TYR A 113 4.43 -12.61 -3.95
C TYR A 113 5.67 -12.52 -4.84
N VAL A 114 5.90 -13.55 -5.65
CA VAL A 114 7.08 -13.64 -6.55
C VAL A 114 7.18 -12.43 -7.47
N GLU A 115 6.05 -11.94 -7.96
CA GLU A 115 5.95 -10.75 -8.82
C GLU A 115 6.51 -9.47 -8.17
N LEU A 116 6.52 -9.40 -6.84
CA LEU A 116 6.98 -8.23 -6.08
C LEU A 116 8.34 -8.47 -5.41
N ALA A 117 8.67 -9.72 -5.10
CA ALA A 117 9.81 -10.09 -4.26
C ALA A 117 11.14 -9.52 -4.79
N ASP A 118 11.45 -9.76 -6.07
CA ASP A 118 12.71 -9.33 -6.68
C ASP A 118 12.86 -7.81 -6.68
N ALA A 119 11.80 -7.09 -7.03
CA ALA A 119 11.80 -5.63 -7.04
C ALA A 119 11.96 -5.07 -5.62
N ILE A 120 11.30 -5.68 -4.63
CA ILE A 120 11.44 -5.30 -3.22
C ILE A 120 12.88 -5.52 -2.74
N GLU A 121 13.48 -6.68 -3.00
CA GLU A 121 14.84 -6.99 -2.56
C GLU A 121 15.87 -6.05 -3.16
N ARG A 122 15.80 -5.83 -4.48
CA ARG A 122 16.67 -4.90 -5.19
C ARG A 122 16.57 -3.49 -4.61
N TRP A 123 15.36 -2.99 -4.40
CA TRP A 123 15.17 -1.66 -3.80
C TRP A 123 15.76 -1.57 -2.39
N LEU A 124 15.63 -2.63 -1.59
CA LEU A 124 16.16 -2.65 -0.24
C LEU A 124 17.69 -2.64 -0.19
N GLU A 125 18.33 -3.34 -1.12
CA GLU A 125 19.78 -3.35 -1.30
C GLU A 125 20.28 -1.96 -1.73
N GLU A 126 19.71 -1.39 -2.80
CA GLU A 126 20.11 -0.09 -3.34
C GLU A 126 19.88 1.08 -2.36
N THR A 127 18.94 0.93 -1.43
CA THR A 127 18.63 1.94 -0.42
C THR A 127 19.22 1.67 0.96
N ARG A 128 20.08 0.66 1.11
CA ARG A 128 20.82 0.35 2.35
C ARG A 128 22.00 1.32 2.52
N ARG A 129 21.70 2.61 2.68
CA ARG A 129 22.69 3.63 3.08
C ARG A 129 22.89 3.66 4.59
#